data_AF-A0A6A4Q9C3-F1
#
_entry.id   AF-A0A6A4Q9C3-F1
#
_cell.length_a   1.000
_cell.length_b   1.000
_cell.length_c   1.000
_cell.angle_alpha   90.00
_cell.angle_beta   90.00
_cell.angle_gamma   90.00
#
_symmetry.space_group_name_H-M   'P 1'
#
loop_
_entity.id
_entity.type
_entity.pdbx_description
1 polymer ?
#
loop_
_entity_poly.entity_id
_entity_poly.type
_entity_poly.pdbx_seq_one_letter_code
_entity_poly.pdbx_strand_id
1 'polypeptide(L)'
;MGKPKLSSKQVHNSGSPKTTIWWFYLVSTSVKVLLFPSYHSTDFEVHRNWLALTHSIPLSRWYFDETSPWTLDYPPFFAYFERFLSFFASLIDPQIVHLQEGLNYSSNTVVYFQRVTVVLSDLSLLYGVYRLTRNMDLRKQKLIWSLVIWSPMLFIVDHVHFQYNGFLIGILLISLSYLEEGRDLMGGFVFAVLLCFKHLFAVAAPVYFVYLLRHYCWGGVLRGSSRLLIMGGTVASVFAVAFGPFFYLGQIEQVLRRLFPFGRGLCHAYWAPNFWVFYIMSDKVLAFMLRKLGVDIKTPAASFTAGLVGDSSPFSILPQAIFIFCIFLLSE
;
A
#
# COMPACT_ATOMS: atom_id res chain seq x y z
N MET A 1 -19.20 40.67 -54.01
CA MET A 1 -18.90 39.22 -53.85
C MET A 1 -18.86 38.88 -52.36
N GLY A 2 -20.00 38.45 -51.82
CA GLY A 2 -20.10 38.00 -50.43
C GLY A 2 -19.57 36.57 -50.30
N LYS A 3 -18.60 36.34 -49.42
CA LYS A 3 -18.25 34.99 -48.98
C LYS A 3 -19.25 34.56 -47.89
N PRO A 4 -19.95 33.43 -48.02
CA PRO A 4 -20.78 32.92 -46.95
C PRO A 4 -19.88 32.42 -45.80
N LYS A 5 -20.16 32.87 -44.58
CA LYS A 5 -19.60 32.27 -43.35
C LYS A 5 -20.11 30.84 -43.25
N LEU A 6 -19.21 29.86 -43.44
CA LEU A 6 -19.49 28.48 -43.06
C LEU A 6 -19.74 28.46 -41.54
N SER A 7 -20.98 28.14 -41.16
CA SER A 7 -21.32 27.72 -39.82
C SER A 7 -20.59 26.40 -39.54
N SER A 8 -19.50 26.47 -38.77
CA SER A 8 -18.95 25.28 -38.15
C SER A 8 -19.98 24.80 -37.13
N LYS A 9 -20.79 23.82 -37.52
CA LYS A 9 -21.43 22.94 -36.55
C LYS A 9 -20.30 22.34 -35.72
N GLN A 10 -20.05 22.91 -34.55
CA GLN A 10 -19.31 22.26 -33.49
C GLN A 10 -20.03 20.95 -33.18
N VAL A 11 -19.52 19.85 -33.72
CA VAL A 11 -19.80 18.52 -33.20
C VAL A 11 -19.03 18.43 -31.88
N HIS A 12 -19.53 19.14 -30.86
CA HIS A 12 -19.07 18.99 -29.49
C HIS A 12 -19.70 17.70 -28.98
N ASN A 13 -19.11 16.55 -29.34
CA ASN A 13 -19.42 15.30 -28.69
C ASN A 13 -18.78 15.33 -27.28
N SER A 14 -19.33 16.16 -26.41
CA SER A 14 -18.87 16.32 -25.03
C SER A 14 -19.56 15.24 -24.18
N GLY A 15 -19.03 14.02 -24.26
CA GLY A 15 -19.39 12.97 -23.32
C GLY A 15 -19.22 13.48 -21.89
N SER A 16 -20.16 13.13 -21.01
CA SER A 16 -20.12 13.59 -19.61
C SER A 16 -18.77 13.24 -18.96
N PRO A 17 -18.28 14.02 -17.98
CA PRO A 17 -17.03 13.72 -17.26
C PRO A 17 -17.02 12.28 -16.72
N LYS A 18 -18.19 11.81 -16.24
CA LYS A 18 -18.40 10.44 -15.76
C LYS A 18 -18.23 9.41 -16.88
N THR A 19 -18.84 9.64 -18.05
CA THR A 19 -18.68 8.75 -19.22
C THR A 19 -17.22 8.69 -19.65
N THR A 20 -16.53 9.83 -19.63
CA THR A 20 -15.13 9.93 -20.04
C THR A 20 -14.22 9.13 -19.10
N ILE A 21 -14.34 9.28 -17.78
CA ILE A 21 -13.46 8.57 -16.84
C ILE A 21 -13.69 7.04 -16.88
N TRP A 22 -14.94 6.61 -17.08
CA TRP A 22 -15.26 5.20 -17.30
C TRP A 22 -14.58 4.65 -18.55
N TRP A 23 -14.52 5.42 -19.65
CA TRP A 23 -13.77 5.01 -20.83
C TRP A 23 -12.28 4.81 -20.53
N PHE A 24 -11.62 5.74 -19.82
CA PHE A 24 -10.23 5.56 -19.41
C PHE A 24 -10.02 4.29 -18.58
N TYR A 25 -10.92 4.02 -17.64
CA TYR A 25 -10.85 2.84 -16.78
C TYR A 25 -11.10 1.54 -17.54
N LEU A 26 -12.10 1.50 -18.45
CA LEU A 26 -12.40 0.30 -19.24
C LEU A 26 -11.24 -0.07 -20.15
N VAL A 27 -10.64 0.91 -20.85
CA VAL A 27 -9.48 0.64 -21.72
C VAL A 27 -8.26 0.20 -20.88
N SER A 28 -8.01 0.85 -19.74
CA SER A 28 -6.97 0.42 -18.78
C SER A 28 -7.22 -1.01 -18.28
N THR A 29 -8.48 -1.35 -17.96
CA THR A 29 -8.90 -2.69 -17.53
C THR A 29 -8.68 -3.73 -18.61
N SER A 30 -8.98 -3.44 -19.87
CA SER A 30 -8.68 -4.36 -20.97
C SER A 30 -7.19 -4.69 -21.05
N VAL A 31 -6.31 -3.70 -20.86
CA VAL A 31 -4.86 -3.94 -20.81
C VAL A 31 -4.48 -4.78 -19.59
N LYS A 32 -5.05 -4.50 -18.41
CA LYS A 32 -4.82 -5.29 -17.19
C LYS A 32 -5.22 -6.76 -17.36
N VAL A 33 -6.36 -7.01 -18.02
CA VAL A 33 -6.82 -8.38 -18.32
C VAL A 33 -5.84 -9.10 -19.26
N LEU A 34 -5.29 -8.41 -20.26
CA LEU A 34 -4.26 -8.97 -21.13
C LEU A 34 -2.95 -9.31 -20.39
N LEU A 35 -2.72 -8.71 -19.22
CA LEU A 35 -1.57 -8.99 -18.35
C LEU A 35 -1.80 -10.16 -17.38
N PHE A 36 -2.98 -10.76 -17.33
CA PHE A 36 -3.25 -11.91 -16.45
C PHE A 36 -2.24 -13.07 -16.56
N PRO A 37 -1.79 -13.49 -17.76
CA PRO A 37 -0.80 -14.57 -17.89
C PRO A 37 0.64 -14.11 -17.61
N SER A 38 0.87 -12.84 -17.28
CA SER A 38 2.21 -12.33 -17.00
C SER A 38 2.73 -12.84 -15.64
N TYR A 39 4.05 -12.74 -15.48
CA TYR A 39 4.76 -13.02 -14.23
C TYR A 39 4.06 -12.39 -13.01
N HIS A 40 4.11 -13.08 -11.87
CA HIS A 40 3.77 -12.55 -10.56
C HIS A 40 4.89 -12.82 -9.55
N SER A 41 4.99 -11.97 -8.55
CA SER A 41 6.02 -12.10 -7.51
C SER A 41 5.62 -13.07 -6.40
N THR A 42 6.45 -13.16 -5.36
CA THR A 42 6.15 -13.85 -4.10
C THR A 42 4.90 -13.28 -3.41
N ASP A 43 4.56 -12.00 -3.63
CA ASP A 43 3.39 -11.36 -3.02
C ASP A 43 2.08 -12.03 -3.44
N PHE A 44 2.04 -12.67 -4.61
CA PHE A 44 0.89 -13.47 -5.05
C PHE A 44 0.58 -14.61 -4.07
N GLU A 45 1.62 -15.35 -3.66
CA GLU A 45 1.49 -16.42 -2.68
C GLU A 45 1.25 -15.87 -1.27
N VAL A 46 1.81 -14.70 -0.93
CA VAL A 46 1.53 -14.00 0.34
C VAL A 46 0.04 -13.72 0.48
N HIS A 47 -0.57 -13.09 -0.54
CA HIS A 47 -1.99 -12.78 -0.53
C HIS A 47 -2.86 -14.04 -0.61
N ARG A 48 -2.46 -15.07 -1.36
CA ARG A 48 -3.14 -16.37 -1.31
C ARG A 48 -3.14 -16.92 0.12
N ASN A 49 -2.00 -16.84 0.80
CA ASN A 49 -1.86 -17.30 2.18
C ASN A 49 -2.77 -16.54 3.13
N TRP A 50 -2.88 -15.23 2.97
CA TRP A 50 -3.78 -14.42 3.80
C TRP A 50 -5.24 -14.75 3.56
N LEU A 51 -5.65 -15.06 2.32
CA LEU A 51 -6.99 -15.59 2.04
C LEU A 51 -7.24 -16.89 2.82
N ALA A 52 -6.35 -17.86 2.72
CA ALA A 52 -6.48 -19.15 3.42
C ALA A 52 -6.49 -19.01 4.94
N LEU A 53 -5.56 -18.21 5.47
CA LEU A 53 -5.43 -17.94 6.90
C LEU A 53 -6.67 -17.26 7.45
N THR A 54 -7.15 -16.20 6.81
CA THR A 54 -8.31 -15.46 7.33
C THR A 54 -9.63 -16.24 7.18
N HIS A 55 -9.70 -17.18 6.24
CA HIS A 55 -10.83 -18.08 6.04
C HIS A 55 -10.87 -19.23 7.04
N SER A 56 -9.75 -19.92 7.20
CA SER A 56 -9.73 -21.29 7.73
C SER A 56 -9.41 -21.36 9.22
N ILE A 57 -8.88 -20.29 9.83
CA ILE A 57 -8.57 -20.25 11.27
C ILE A 57 -9.31 -19.13 12.01
N PRO A 58 -9.59 -19.32 13.32
CA PRO A 58 -10.25 -18.30 14.13
C PRO A 58 -9.38 -17.05 14.26
N LEU A 59 -10.04 -15.90 14.52
CA LEU A 59 -9.40 -14.59 14.68
C LEU A 59 -8.21 -14.61 15.66
N SER A 60 -8.32 -15.41 16.74
CA SER A 60 -7.27 -15.59 17.74
C SER A 60 -6.00 -16.27 17.25
N ARG A 61 -5.94 -16.73 16.00
CA ARG A 61 -4.74 -17.35 15.43
C ARG A 61 -4.18 -16.59 14.23
N TRP A 62 -4.86 -15.54 13.77
CA TRP A 62 -4.49 -14.83 12.54
C TRP A 62 -3.06 -14.30 12.53
N TYR A 63 -2.58 -13.73 13.65
CA TYR A 63 -1.22 -13.18 13.74
C TYR A 63 -0.20 -14.14 14.37
N PHE A 64 -0.63 -15.36 14.71
CA PHE A 64 0.19 -16.41 15.32
C PHE A 64 0.47 -17.57 14.37
N ASP A 65 -0.28 -17.71 13.28
CA ASP A 65 -0.04 -18.78 12.32
C ASP A 65 1.31 -18.59 11.61
N GLU A 66 2.06 -19.69 11.55
CA GLU A 66 3.37 -19.80 10.90
C GLU A 66 3.41 -21.04 9.98
N THR A 67 2.24 -21.52 9.54
CA THR A 67 2.13 -22.65 8.60
C THR A 67 2.87 -22.35 7.29
N SER A 68 2.93 -21.06 6.93
CA SER A 68 3.66 -20.52 5.79
C SER A 68 4.68 -19.48 6.27
N PRO A 69 5.83 -19.31 5.57
CA PRO A 69 6.72 -18.18 5.82
C PRO A 69 6.05 -16.82 5.57
N TRP A 70 4.94 -16.80 4.81
CA TRP A 70 4.21 -15.60 4.45
C TRP A 70 3.17 -15.23 5.51
N THR A 71 3.64 -14.76 6.68
CA THR A 71 2.76 -14.42 7.80
C THR A 71 1.94 -13.16 7.54
N LEU A 72 0.85 -12.99 8.29
CA LEU A 72 -0.01 -11.82 8.20
C LEU A 72 0.69 -10.60 8.82
N ASP A 73 1.17 -9.69 7.96
CA ASP A 73 1.98 -8.53 8.35
C ASP A 73 1.22 -7.19 8.16
N TYR A 74 -0.03 -7.22 7.71
CA TYR A 74 -0.85 -6.01 7.50
C TYR A 74 -1.81 -5.76 8.67
N PRO A 75 -2.26 -4.49 8.87
CA PRO A 75 -3.16 -4.17 9.96
C PRO A 75 -4.57 -4.77 9.77
N PRO A 76 -5.40 -4.81 10.83
CA PRO A 76 -6.63 -5.59 10.87
C PRO A 76 -7.64 -5.35 9.75
N PHE A 77 -7.84 -4.13 9.26
CA PHE A 77 -8.84 -3.92 8.19
C PHE A 77 -8.43 -4.60 6.89
N PHE A 78 -7.13 -4.71 6.61
CA PHE A 78 -6.69 -5.46 5.44
C PHE A 78 -6.89 -6.97 5.64
N ALA A 79 -6.64 -7.48 6.84
CA ALA A 79 -6.95 -8.88 7.17
C ALA A 79 -8.45 -9.19 7.04
N TYR A 80 -9.32 -8.27 7.47
CA TYR A 80 -10.77 -8.42 7.25
C TYR A 80 -11.16 -8.30 5.77
N PHE A 81 -10.44 -7.50 4.98
CA PHE A 81 -10.63 -7.45 3.52
C PHE A 81 -10.23 -8.77 2.85
N GLU A 82 -9.10 -9.37 3.22
CA GLU A 82 -8.72 -10.71 2.78
C GLU A 82 -9.76 -11.74 3.21
N ARG A 83 -10.26 -11.67 4.45
CA ARG A 83 -11.36 -12.53 4.90
C ARG A 83 -12.59 -12.40 4.01
N PHE A 84 -12.97 -11.18 3.66
CA PHE A 84 -14.10 -10.93 2.78
C PHE A 84 -13.88 -11.53 1.39
N LEU A 85 -12.69 -11.34 0.80
CA LEU A 85 -12.34 -11.95 -0.48
C LEU A 85 -12.32 -13.48 -0.40
N SER A 86 -11.85 -14.04 0.71
CA SER A 86 -11.73 -15.49 0.91
C SER A 86 -13.07 -16.23 0.80
N PHE A 87 -14.17 -15.57 1.15
CA PHE A 87 -15.51 -16.13 0.99
C PHE A 87 -15.78 -16.45 -0.50
N PHE A 88 -15.50 -15.51 -1.40
CA PHE A 88 -15.66 -15.72 -2.84
C PHE A 88 -14.61 -16.70 -3.40
N ALA A 89 -13.38 -16.65 -2.87
CA ALA A 89 -12.34 -17.60 -3.25
C ALA A 89 -12.78 -19.04 -3.00
N SER A 90 -13.33 -19.33 -1.81
CA SER A 90 -13.80 -20.66 -1.42
C SER A 90 -14.93 -21.21 -2.31
N LEU A 91 -15.74 -20.32 -2.89
CA LEU A 91 -16.82 -20.70 -3.80
C LEU A 91 -16.32 -21.02 -5.21
N ILE A 92 -15.26 -20.33 -5.65
CA ILE A 92 -14.68 -20.51 -7.00
C ILE A 92 -13.75 -21.70 -7.03
N ASP A 93 -12.88 -21.81 -6.02
CA ASP A 93 -11.89 -22.87 -5.88
C ASP A 93 -11.50 -23.03 -4.40
N PRO A 94 -12.02 -24.08 -3.73
CA PRO A 94 -11.74 -24.34 -2.33
C PRO A 94 -10.25 -24.49 -2.00
N GLN A 95 -9.40 -24.87 -2.97
CA GLN A 95 -7.97 -25.06 -2.72
C GLN A 95 -7.25 -23.72 -2.48
N ILE A 96 -7.79 -22.59 -2.98
CA ILE A 96 -7.22 -21.25 -2.73
C ILE A 96 -7.15 -20.94 -1.24
N VAL A 97 -8.18 -21.34 -0.49
CA VAL A 97 -8.33 -21.04 0.94
C VAL A 97 -7.84 -22.18 1.85
N HIS A 98 -7.29 -23.24 1.27
CA HIS A 98 -6.72 -24.34 2.05
C HIS A 98 -5.34 -23.96 2.58
N LEU A 99 -5.10 -24.13 3.89
CA LEU A 99 -3.87 -23.67 4.54
C LEU A 99 -2.61 -24.42 4.10
N GLN A 100 -2.66 -25.76 4.05
CA GLN A 100 -1.51 -26.59 3.70
C GLN A 100 -1.49 -26.97 2.21
N GLU A 101 -2.58 -27.55 1.70
CA GLU A 101 -2.70 -27.97 0.29
C GLU A 101 -2.76 -26.82 -0.72
N GLY A 102 -3.04 -25.60 -0.25
CA GLY A 102 -3.02 -24.38 -1.07
C GLY A 102 -1.63 -23.74 -1.20
N LEU A 103 -0.62 -24.21 -0.48
CA LEU A 103 0.72 -23.61 -0.52
C LEU A 103 1.34 -23.75 -1.91
N ASN A 104 1.77 -22.61 -2.47
CA ASN A 104 2.30 -22.52 -3.83
C ASN A 104 1.34 -23.05 -4.91
N TYR A 105 0.04 -23.04 -4.63
CA TYR A 105 -0.96 -23.46 -5.60
C TYR A 105 -0.97 -22.51 -6.79
N SER A 106 -0.82 -23.04 -8.00
CA SER A 106 -0.56 -22.26 -9.22
C SER A 106 -1.57 -22.52 -10.34
N SER A 107 -2.79 -22.92 -10.00
CA SER A 107 -3.86 -23.11 -10.98
C SER A 107 -4.29 -21.79 -11.64
N ASN A 108 -4.83 -21.87 -12.85
CA ASN A 108 -5.40 -20.69 -13.53
C ASN A 108 -6.56 -20.07 -12.72
N THR A 109 -7.29 -20.87 -11.94
CA THR A 109 -8.38 -20.41 -11.08
C THR A 109 -7.90 -19.39 -10.04
N VAL A 110 -6.81 -19.69 -9.32
CA VAL A 110 -6.24 -18.76 -8.33
C VAL A 110 -5.66 -17.52 -8.99
N VAL A 111 -5.01 -17.67 -10.15
CA VAL A 111 -4.46 -16.54 -10.92
C VAL A 111 -5.59 -15.60 -11.34
N TYR A 112 -6.65 -16.11 -11.96
CA TYR A 112 -7.77 -15.28 -12.38
C TYR A 112 -8.51 -14.65 -11.20
N PHE A 113 -8.75 -15.42 -10.13
CA PHE A 113 -9.40 -14.90 -8.93
C PHE A 113 -8.66 -13.68 -8.39
N GLN A 114 -7.38 -13.85 -8.09
CA GLN A 114 -6.55 -12.82 -7.51
C GLN A 114 -6.39 -11.60 -8.44
N ARG A 115 -6.15 -11.82 -9.74
CA ARG A 115 -6.02 -10.70 -10.70
C ARG A 115 -7.33 -9.91 -10.82
N VAL A 116 -8.48 -10.59 -10.80
CA VAL A 116 -9.79 -9.94 -10.81
C VAL A 116 -10.02 -9.13 -9.54
N THR A 117 -9.67 -9.63 -8.35
CA THR A 117 -9.86 -8.88 -7.10
C THR A 117 -9.04 -7.59 -7.08
N VAL A 118 -7.81 -7.60 -7.59
CA VAL A 118 -7.00 -6.38 -7.74
C VAL A 118 -7.65 -5.39 -8.71
N VAL A 119 -8.08 -5.84 -9.90
CA VAL A 119 -8.78 -4.99 -10.88
C VAL A 119 -10.06 -4.37 -10.30
N LEU A 120 -10.88 -5.15 -9.59
CA LEU A 120 -12.11 -4.66 -8.96
C LEU A 120 -11.80 -3.66 -7.85
N SER A 121 -10.75 -3.89 -7.06
CA SER A 121 -10.34 -2.98 -5.99
C SER A 121 -9.88 -1.60 -6.51
N ASP A 122 -9.40 -1.51 -7.75
CA ASP A 122 -9.06 -0.24 -8.42
C ASP A 122 -10.27 0.68 -8.64
N LEU A 123 -11.50 0.21 -8.46
CA LEU A 123 -12.67 1.08 -8.42
C LEU A 123 -12.55 2.16 -7.33
N SER A 124 -11.82 1.86 -6.24
CA SER A 124 -11.44 2.84 -5.22
C SER A 124 -10.57 3.95 -5.81
N LEU A 125 -9.56 3.61 -6.62
CA LEU A 125 -8.70 4.58 -7.32
C LEU A 125 -9.51 5.44 -8.29
N LEU A 126 -10.38 4.80 -9.08
CA LEU A 126 -11.27 5.47 -10.02
C LEU A 126 -12.16 6.50 -9.32
N TYR A 127 -12.79 6.09 -8.21
CA TYR A 127 -13.66 6.97 -7.44
C TYR A 127 -12.89 8.10 -6.75
N GLY A 128 -11.72 7.78 -6.18
CA GLY A 128 -10.85 8.77 -5.53
C GLY A 128 -10.38 9.85 -6.48
N VAL A 129 -9.85 9.49 -7.65
CA VAL A 129 -9.37 10.47 -8.63
C VAL A 129 -10.53 11.27 -9.25
N TYR A 130 -11.69 10.63 -9.47
CA TYR A 130 -12.90 11.34 -9.89
C TYR A 130 -13.31 12.41 -8.88
N ARG A 131 -13.37 12.04 -7.59
CA ARG A 131 -13.77 12.97 -6.53
C ARG A 131 -12.82 14.15 -6.39
N LEU A 132 -11.52 13.87 -6.35
CA LEU A 132 -10.49 14.90 -6.22
C LEU A 132 -10.56 15.93 -7.37
N THR A 133 -10.86 15.47 -8.57
CA THR A 133 -10.80 16.31 -9.77
C THR A 133 -12.14 16.90 -10.20
N ARG A 134 -13.26 16.57 -9.51
CA ARG A 134 -14.63 16.89 -9.94
C ARG A 134 -14.92 18.39 -10.13
N ASN A 135 -14.20 19.23 -9.38
CA ASN A 135 -14.35 20.69 -9.41
C ASN A 135 -13.31 21.38 -10.31
N MET A 136 -12.42 20.62 -10.95
CA MET A 136 -11.39 21.15 -11.86
C MET A 136 -11.94 21.28 -13.29
N ASP A 137 -11.24 22.02 -14.15
CA ASP A 137 -11.58 22.06 -15.57
C ASP A 137 -11.37 20.70 -16.27
N LEU A 138 -12.16 20.44 -17.31
CA LEU A 138 -12.15 19.16 -18.03
C LEU A 138 -10.78 18.78 -18.60
N ARG A 139 -9.93 19.76 -18.95
CA ARG A 139 -8.62 19.49 -19.52
C ARG A 139 -7.68 18.93 -18.43
N LYS A 140 -7.66 19.57 -17.26
CA LYS A 140 -6.92 19.07 -16.08
C LYS A 140 -7.45 17.72 -15.62
N GLN A 141 -8.77 17.54 -15.56
CA GLN A 141 -9.39 16.25 -15.23
C GLN A 141 -8.85 15.14 -16.13
N LYS A 142 -8.95 15.28 -17.46
CA LYS A 142 -8.46 14.28 -18.41
C LYS A 142 -6.97 13.99 -18.28
N LEU A 143 -6.15 15.03 -18.06
CA LEU A 143 -4.71 14.87 -17.86
C LEU A 143 -4.40 14.06 -16.59
N ILE A 144 -5.04 14.41 -15.46
CA ILE A 144 -4.84 13.70 -14.19
C ILE A 144 -5.36 12.26 -14.30
N TRP A 145 -6.55 12.04 -14.88
CA TRP A 145 -7.10 10.70 -15.08
C TRP A 145 -6.19 9.84 -15.94
N SER A 146 -5.66 10.41 -17.02
CA SER A 146 -4.67 9.73 -17.87
C SER A 146 -3.45 9.32 -17.05
N LEU A 147 -2.84 10.23 -16.30
CA LEU A 147 -1.62 9.94 -15.53
C LEU A 147 -1.83 8.94 -14.40
N VAL A 148 -2.98 9.00 -13.72
CA VAL A 148 -3.26 8.15 -12.54
C VAL A 148 -3.76 6.77 -12.96
N ILE A 149 -4.78 6.70 -13.84
CA ILE A 149 -5.39 5.42 -14.26
C ILE A 149 -4.43 4.62 -15.15
N TRP A 150 -3.56 5.30 -15.90
CA TRP A 150 -2.52 4.69 -16.73
C TRP A 150 -1.12 4.76 -16.12
N SER A 151 -1.01 4.98 -14.82
CA SER A 151 0.28 5.03 -14.14
C SER A 151 1.06 3.73 -14.41
N PRO A 152 2.20 3.77 -15.14
CA PRO A 152 2.94 2.56 -15.47
C PRO A 152 3.45 1.86 -14.21
N MET A 153 3.73 2.63 -13.15
CA MET A 153 4.16 2.08 -11.87
C MET A 153 3.05 1.27 -11.19
N LEU A 154 1.80 1.75 -11.21
CA LEU A 154 0.68 0.98 -10.65
C LEU A 154 0.37 -0.26 -11.50
N PHE A 155 0.50 -0.16 -12.81
CA PHE A 155 0.39 -1.34 -13.68
C PHE A 155 1.41 -2.42 -13.32
N ILE A 156 2.69 -2.05 -13.19
CA ILE A 156 3.74 -3.01 -12.87
C ILE A 156 3.56 -3.58 -11.46
N VAL A 157 3.35 -2.72 -10.46
CA VAL A 157 3.32 -3.17 -9.07
C VAL A 157 2.04 -3.94 -8.73
N ASP A 158 0.88 -3.51 -9.20
CA ASP A 158 -0.38 -4.16 -8.83
C ASP A 158 -0.73 -5.30 -9.79
N HIS A 159 -0.55 -5.10 -11.10
CA HIS A 159 -1.09 -6.01 -12.13
C HIS A 159 -0.05 -6.96 -12.74
N VAL A 160 1.24 -6.72 -12.52
CA VAL A 160 2.31 -7.70 -12.81
C VAL A 160 2.79 -8.30 -11.49
N HIS A 161 3.42 -7.52 -10.62
CA HIS A 161 4.02 -7.99 -9.35
C HIS A 161 3.00 -8.56 -8.35
N PHE A 162 1.74 -8.11 -8.39
CA PHE A 162 0.62 -8.50 -7.53
C PHE A 162 0.56 -7.79 -6.16
N GLN A 163 -0.09 -6.62 -6.14
CA GLN A 163 -0.34 -5.83 -4.92
C GLN A 163 -1.66 -5.06 -5.03
N TYR A 164 -2.17 -4.56 -3.90
CA TYR A 164 -3.40 -3.75 -3.82
C TYR A 164 -3.12 -2.25 -3.61
N ASN A 165 -2.10 -1.67 -4.25
CA ASN A 165 -1.74 -0.26 -3.97
C ASN A 165 -2.73 0.74 -4.57
N GLY A 166 -3.24 0.50 -5.77
CA GLY A 166 -4.25 1.33 -6.43
C GLY A 166 -5.48 1.50 -5.56
N PHE A 167 -5.95 0.40 -4.96
CA PHE A 167 -7.02 0.41 -3.95
C PHE A 167 -6.73 1.37 -2.79
N LEU A 168 -5.56 1.26 -2.16
CA LEU A 168 -5.15 2.05 -1.00
C LEU A 168 -4.90 3.52 -1.33
N ILE A 169 -4.28 3.79 -2.49
CA ILE A 169 -4.12 5.15 -3.02
C ILE A 169 -5.49 5.77 -3.30
N GLY A 170 -6.45 4.99 -3.80
CA GLY A 170 -7.84 5.44 -3.95
C GLY A 170 -8.44 5.95 -2.65
N ILE A 171 -8.26 5.22 -1.55
CA ILE A 171 -8.70 5.65 -0.21
C ILE A 171 -7.98 6.95 0.20
N LEU A 172 -6.67 7.07 -0.07
CA LEU A 172 -5.91 8.30 0.18
C LEU A 172 -6.48 9.50 -0.60
N LEU A 173 -6.75 9.33 -1.90
CA LEU A 173 -7.32 10.39 -2.73
C LEU A 173 -8.73 10.78 -2.26
N ILE A 174 -9.52 9.81 -1.79
CA ILE A 174 -10.82 10.08 -1.17
C ILE A 174 -10.64 10.94 0.10
N SER A 175 -9.70 10.58 0.97
CA SER A 175 -9.37 11.37 2.17
C SER A 175 -9.01 12.81 1.80
N LEU A 176 -8.06 12.99 0.87
CA LEU A 176 -7.63 14.30 0.40
C LEU A 176 -8.77 15.11 -0.22
N SER A 177 -9.66 14.48 -0.99
CA SER A 177 -10.82 15.18 -1.56
C SER A 177 -11.75 15.77 -0.49
N TYR A 178 -11.91 15.11 0.66
CA TYR A 178 -12.68 15.67 1.77
C TYR A 178 -11.97 16.84 2.43
N LEU A 179 -10.64 16.81 2.54
CA LEU A 179 -9.86 17.94 3.06
C LEU A 179 -9.98 19.16 2.14
N GLU A 180 -9.88 18.98 0.82
CA GLU A 180 -10.07 20.06 -0.16
C GLU A 180 -11.47 20.69 -0.09
N GLU A 181 -12.49 19.91 0.28
CA GLU A 181 -13.87 20.38 0.47
C GLU A 181 -14.11 21.04 1.83
N GLY A 182 -13.09 21.17 2.68
CA GLY A 182 -13.21 21.66 4.06
C GLY A 182 -13.95 20.69 4.99
N ARG A 183 -14.16 19.44 4.57
CA ARG A 183 -14.78 18.37 5.38
C ARG A 183 -13.72 17.61 6.15
N ASP A 184 -12.92 18.33 6.92
CA ASP A 184 -11.72 17.85 7.61
C ASP A 184 -11.96 16.58 8.43
N LEU A 185 -13.05 16.53 9.21
CA LEU A 185 -13.40 15.37 10.04
C LEU A 185 -13.54 14.09 9.23
N MET A 186 -14.14 14.19 8.05
CA MET A 186 -14.31 13.05 7.15
C MET A 186 -13.00 12.67 6.48
N GLY A 187 -12.16 13.64 6.11
CA GLY A 187 -10.81 13.37 5.61
C GLY A 187 -9.96 12.64 6.65
N GLY A 188 -9.93 13.14 7.89
CA GLY A 188 -9.27 12.48 9.01
C GLY A 188 -9.79 11.08 9.31
N PHE A 189 -11.12 10.89 9.27
CA PHE A 189 -11.74 9.56 9.40
C PHE A 189 -11.27 8.58 8.31
N VAL A 190 -11.35 8.97 7.03
CA VAL A 190 -10.92 8.10 5.92
C VAL A 190 -9.42 7.82 5.98
N PHE A 191 -8.60 8.80 6.37
CA PHE A 191 -7.18 8.59 6.57
C PHE A 191 -6.88 7.60 7.72
N ALA A 192 -7.61 7.68 8.84
CA ALA A 192 -7.49 6.69 9.92
C ALA A 192 -7.86 5.27 9.44
N VAL A 193 -8.89 5.14 8.61
CA VAL A 193 -9.26 3.87 7.97
C VAL A 193 -8.11 3.36 7.08
N LEU A 194 -7.50 4.23 6.27
CA LEU A 194 -6.34 3.89 5.44
C LEU A 194 -5.16 3.37 6.28
N LEU A 195 -4.85 4.00 7.41
CA LEU A 195 -3.80 3.52 8.32
C LEU A 195 -4.08 2.11 8.85
N CYS A 196 -5.35 1.80 9.10
CA CYS A 196 -5.80 0.46 9.52
C CYS A 196 -5.86 -0.55 8.36
N PHE A 197 -5.71 -0.12 7.11
CA PHE A 197 -5.47 -1.00 5.96
C PHE A 197 -3.98 -1.18 5.66
N LYS A 198 -3.16 -0.14 5.84
CA LYS A 198 -1.72 -0.20 5.55
C LYS A 198 -0.98 0.83 6.39
N HIS A 199 -0.21 0.35 7.36
CA HIS A 199 0.54 1.19 8.29
C HIS A 199 1.65 2.02 7.62
N LEU A 200 2.08 1.67 6.39
CA LEU A 200 3.07 2.46 5.63
C LEU A 200 2.63 3.91 5.36
N PHE A 201 1.32 4.18 5.31
CA PHE A 201 0.81 5.55 5.17
C PHE A 201 1.00 6.39 6.44
N ALA A 202 1.44 5.80 7.57
CA ALA A 202 1.74 6.54 8.79
C ALA A 202 2.85 7.58 8.60
N VAL A 203 3.69 7.44 7.58
CA VAL A 203 4.68 8.47 7.19
C VAL A 203 4.01 9.80 6.83
N ALA A 204 2.77 9.77 6.31
CA ALA A 204 2.00 10.98 6.02
C ALA A 204 1.25 11.53 7.25
N ALA A 205 1.18 10.80 8.35
CA ALA A 205 0.41 11.18 9.53
C ALA A 205 0.86 12.51 10.17
N PRO A 206 2.17 12.84 10.28
CA PRO A 206 2.61 14.14 10.79
C PRO A 206 2.10 15.32 9.94
N VAL A 207 2.07 15.16 8.60
CA VAL A 207 1.57 16.19 7.68
C VAL A 207 0.05 16.38 7.87
N TYR A 208 -0.69 15.27 7.95
CA TYR A 208 -2.12 15.30 8.26
C TYR A 208 -2.41 15.95 9.61
N PHE A 209 -1.62 15.62 10.64
CA PHE A 209 -1.77 16.18 11.97
C PHE A 209 -1.58 17.71 11.97
N VAL A 210 -0.49 18.20 11.38
CA VAL A 210 -0.22 19.65 11.31
C VAL A 210 -1.29 20.36 10.47
N TYR A 211 -1.71 19.78 9.35
CA TYR A 211 -2.78 20.32 8.52
C TYR A 211 -4.09 20.42 9.30
N LEU A 212 -4.55 19.34 9.93
CA LEU A 212 -5.81 19.31 10.68
C LEU A 212 -5.75 20.19 11.93
N LEU A 213 -4.61 20.26 12.62
CA LEU A 213 -4.43 21.15 13.76
C LEU A 213 -4.59 22.61 13.34
N ARG A 214 -3.99 23.00 12.20
CA ARG A 214 -4.03 24.37 11.70
C ARG A 214 -5.35 24.72 11.00
N HIS A 215 -5.94 23.80 10.24
CA HIS A 215 -7.11 24.06 9.40
C HIS A 215 -8.41 23.78 10.17
N TYR A 216 -8.53 22.58 10.76
CA TYR A 216 -9.74 22.17 11.44
C TYR A 216 -9.85 22.77 12.84
N CYS A 217 -8.77 22.75 13.62
CA CYS A 217 -8.79 23.17 15.02
C CYS A 217 -8.59 24.69 15.22
N TRP A 218 -8.58 25.48 14.14
CA TRP A 218 -8.50 26.93 14.24
C TRP A 218 -9.80 27.56 14.76
N GLY A 219 -9.69 28.65 15.53
CA GLY A 219 -10.85 29.43 16.00
C GLY A 219 -10.97 29.63 17.51
N GLY A 220 -9.83 29.75 18.22
CA GLY A 220 -9.77 30.00 19.67
C GLY A 220 -9.59 28.73 20.51
N VAL A 221 -9.07 28.87 21.73
CA VAL A 221 -8.66 27.73 22.58
C VAL A 221 -9.81 26.75 22.82
N LEU A 222 -10.98 27.22 23.26
CA LEU A 222 -12.11 26.35 23.59
C LEU A 222 -12.63 25.58 22.36
N ARG A 223 -12.85 26.28 21.25
CA ARG A 223 -13.39 25.68 20.00
C ARG A 223 -12.36 24.77 19.35
N GLY A 224 -11.09 25.16 19.35
CA GLY A 224 -9.99 24.36 18.81
C GLY A 224 -9.78 23.07 19.60
N SER A 225 -9.75 23.14 20.94
CA SER A 225 -9.65 21.95 21.80
C SER A 225 -10.85 21.01 21.62
N SER A 226 -12.08 21.54 21.53
CA SER A 226 -13.26 20.71 21.26
C SER A 226 -13.17 19.98 19.92
N ARG A 227 -12.76 20.66 18.85
CA ARG A 227 -12.55 20.03 17.53
C ARG A 227 -11.42 19.01 17.54
N LEU A 228 -10.33 19.29 18.24
CA LEU A 228 -9.24 18.34 18.41
C LEU A 228 -9.72 17.08 19.12
N LEU A 229 -10.55 17.20 20.17
CA LEU A 229 -11.16 16.05 20.85
C LEU A 229 -12.10 15.26 19.93
N ILE A 230 -12.90 15.94 19.10
CA ILE A 230 -13.79 15.28 18.13
C ILE A 230 -12.98 14.51 17.08
N MET A 231 -11.93 15.13 16.53
CA MET A 231 -11.03 14.46 15.59
C MET A 231 -10.30 13.30 16.24
N GLY A 232 -9.72 13.51 17.42
CA GLY A 232 -9.00 12.48 18.19
C GLY A 232 -9.91 11.31 18.54
N GLY A 233 -11.13 11.57 18.99
CA GLY A 233 -12.16 10.56 19.26
C GLY A 233 -12.56 9.79 18.00
N THR A 234 -12.68 10.47 16.85
CA THR A 234 -12.97 9.83 15.56
C THR A 234 -11.85 8.88 15.15
N VAL A 235 -10.59 9.32 15.17
CA VAL A 235 -9.43 8.47 14.90
C VAL A 235 -9.37 7.30 15.89
N ALA A 236 -9.50 7.57 17.19
CA ALA A 236 -9.48 6.53 18.22
C ALA A 236 -10.58 5.49 18.02
N SER A 237 -11.78 5.89 17.62
CA SER A 237 -12.88 4.96 17.32
C SER A 237 -12.57 4.03 16.15
N VAL A 238 -11.95 4.53 15.08
CA VAL A 238 -11.54 3.70 13.94
C VAL A 238 -10.51 2.66 14.37
N PHE A 239 -9.50 3.08 15.13
CA PHE A 239 -8.49 2.17 15.67
C PHE A 239 -9.09 1.18 16.67
N ALA A 240 -10.05 1.59 17.50
CA ALA A 240 -10.74 0.71 18.42
C ALA A 240 -11.56 -0.35 17.66
N VAL A 241 -12.20 -0.01 16.54
CA VAL A 241 -12.90 -1.00 15.70
C VAL A 241 -11.92 -1.96 15.03
N ALA A 242 -10.78 -1.47 14.52
CA ALA A 242 -9.77 -2.30 13.88
C ALA A 242 -9.07 -3.25 14.85
N PHE A 243 -8.55 -2.70 15.96
CA PHE A 243 -7.67 -3.40 16.90
C PHE A 243 -8.39 -3.92 18.15
N GLY A 244 -9.59 -3.45 18.45
CA GLY A 244 -10.36 -3.83 19.65
C GLY A 244 -10.55 -5.33 19.82
N PRO A 245 -10.89 -6.11 18.77
CA PRO A 245 -10.97 -7.57 18.87
C PRO A 245 -9.65 -8.21 19.31
N PHE A 246 -8.51 -7.72 18.80
CA PHE A 246 -7.18 -8.23 19.15
C PHE A 246 -6.73 -7.77 20.54
N PHE A 247 -7.17 -6.59 20.98
CA PHE A 247 -6.99 -6.11 22.36
C PHE A 247 -7.74 -7.01 23.34
N TYR A 248 -9.01 -7.31 23.06
CA TYR A 248 -9.81 -8.22 23.89
C TYR A 248 -9.22 -9.63 23.98
N LEU A 249 -8.63 -10.12 22.88
CA LEU A 249 -7.96 -11.42 22.83
C LEU A 249 -6.53 -11.43 23.43
N GLY A 250 -6.02 -10.29 23.91
CA GLY A 250 -4.67 -10.18 24.47
C GLY A 250 -3.54 -10.29 23.44
N GLN A 251 -3.78 -9.94 22.18
CA GLN A 251 -2.87 -10.22 21.04
C GLN A 251 -2.17 -8.99 20.48
N ILE A 252 -2.38 -7.80 21.06
CA ILE A 252 -1.88 -6.54 20.51
C ILE A 252 -0.36 -6.53 20.36
N GLU A 253 0.36 -7.11 21.31
CA GLU A 253 1.82 -7.21 21.21
C GLU A 253 2.24 -8.02 19.98
N GLN A 254 1.59 -9.15 19.73
CA GLN A 254 1.87 -9.98 18.55
C GLN A 254 1.53 -9.26 17.24
N VAL A 255 0.38 -8.57 17.19
CA VAL A 255 -0.02 -7.76 16.03
C VAL A 255 1.04 -6.70 15.76
N LEU A 256 1.47 -5.95 16.78
CA LEU A 256 2.48 -4.90 16.63
C LEU A 256 3.85 -5.44 16.20
N ARG A 257 4.27 -6.61 16.70
CA ARG A 257 5.51 -7.28 16.26
C ARG A 257 5.48 -7.69 14.79
N ARG A 258 4.31 -8.12 14.28
CA ARG A 258 4.11 -8.46 12.86
C ARG A 258 4.09 -7.21 11.97
N LEU A 259 3.39 -6.16 12.39
CA LEU A 259 3.29 -4.90 11.64
C LEU A 259 4.62 -4.13 11.61
N PHE A 260 5.34 -4.11 12.73
CA PHE A 260 6.62 -3.40 12.89
C PHE A 260 7.73 -4.37 13.28
N PRO A 261 8.30 -5.09 12.31
CA PRO A 261 9.33 -6.09 12.57
C PRO A 261 10.70 -5.41 12.76
N PHE A 262 10.91 -4.81 13.94
CA PHE A 262 12.11 -4.03 14.27
C PHE A 262 13.43 -4.83 14.24
N GLY A 263 13.37 -6.17 14.24
CA GLY A 263 14.55 -7.03 14.11
C GLY A 263 15.18 -7.05 12.71
N ARG A 264 14.49 -6.52 11.69
CA ARG A 264 14.93 -6.56 10.28
C ARG A 264 15.96 -5.49 9.93
N GLY A 265 16.85 -5.08 10.86
CA GLY A 265 17.92 -4.07 10.68
C GLY A 265 17.58 -2.88 9.75
N LEU A 266 18.59 -2.16 9.26
CA LEU A 266 18.35 -0.96 8.43
C LEU A 266 18.63 -1.17 6.93
N CYS A 267 19.60 -2.05 6.63
CA CYS A 267 20.13 -2.28 5.28
C CYS A 267 19.83 -3.71 4.81
N HIS A 268 18.55 -4.04 4.64
CA HIS A 268 18.11 -5.40 4.28
C HIS A 268 17.86 -5.60 2.79
N ALA A 269 17.92 -4.51 2.01
CA ALA A 269 17.65 -4.50 0.58
C ALA A 269 18.57 -3.49 -0.11
N TYR A 270 19.48 -3.94 -0.98
CA TYR A 270 20.42 -3.03 -1.67
C TYR A 270 19.76 -2.18 -2.76
N TRP A 271 18.57 -2.57 -3.19
CA TRP A 271 17.81 -1.91 -4.26
C TRP A 271 16.87 -0.82 -3.76
N ALA A 272 16.68 -0.67 -2.44
CA ALA A 272 15.93 0.45 -1.92
C ALA A 272 16.76 1.73 -2.14
N PRO A 273 16.32 2.69 -2.99
CA PRO A 273 17.10 3.87 -3.32
C PRO A 273 17.03 4.88 -2.17
N ASN A 274 17.67 4.56 -1.05
CA ASN A 274 17.75 5.40 0.14
C ASN A 274 19.20 5.78 0.44
N PHE A 275 19.39 6.65 1.43
CA PHE A 275 20.72 7.13 1.84
C PHE A 275 21.72 5.98 2.12
N TRP A 276 21.25 4.85 2.63
CA TRP A 276 22.08 3.71 2.99
C TRP A 276 22.69 2.98 1.79
N VAL A 277 22.20 3.21 0.57
CA VAL A 277 22.86 2.71 -0.65
C VAL A 277 24.28 3.26 -0.75
N PHE A 278 24.51 4.53 -0.39
CA PHE A 278 25.85 5.10 -0.38
C PHE A 278 26.74 4.40 0.64
N TYR A 279 26.22 4.10 1.82
CA TYR A 279 26.93 3.36 2.87
C TYR A 279 27.30 1.94 2.43
N ILE A 280 26.36 1.21 1.79
CA ILE A 280 26.61 -0.12 1.22
C ILE A 280 27.64 -0.05 0.06
N MET A 281 27.56 0.97 -0.79
CA MET A 281 28.53 1.17 -1.87
C MET A 281 29.93 1.44 -1.31
N SER A 282 30.05 2.26 -0.27
CA SER A 282 31.31 2.51 0.43
C SER A 282 31.90 1.22 1.02
N ASP A 283 31.08 0.37 1.67
CA ASP A 283 31.52 -0.95 2.18
C ASP A 283 32.09 -1.83 1.06
N LYS A 284 31.38 -1.93 -0.07
CA LYS A 284 31.80 -2.73 -1.23
C LYS A 284 33.07 -2.21 -1.88
N VAL A 285 33.20 -0.89 -2.02
CA VAL A 285 34.41 -0.25 -2.58
C VAL A 285 35.60 -0.50 -1.67
N LEU A 286 35.44 -0.33 -0.35
CA LEU A 286 36.49 -0.60 0.61
C LEU A 286 36.90 -2.08 0.62
N ALA A 287 35.91 -2.98 0.49
CA ALA A 287 36.15 -4.42 0.38
C ALA A 287 36.95 -4.78 -0.86
N PHE A 288 36.61 -4.15 -1.98
CA PHE A 288 37.34 -4.32 -3.23
C PHE A 288 38.79 -3.79 -3.12
N MET A 289 39.00 -2.60 -2.54
CA MET A 289 40.33 -2.02 -2.38
C MET A 289 41.22 -2.85 -1.45
N LEU A 290 40.70 -3.29 -0.31
CA LEU A 290 41.46 -4.06 0.67
C LEU A 290 41.80 -5.47 0.17
N ARG A 291 40.91 -6.12 -0.61
CA ARG A 291 41.25 -7.37 -1.31
C ARG A 291 42.37 -7.18 -2.32
N LYS A 292 42.37 -6.06 -3.06
CA LYS A 292 43.45 -5.73 -4.01
C LYS A 292 44.80 -5.50 -3.29
N LEU A 293 44.76 -5.08 -2.03
CA LEU A 293 45.92 -4.93 -1.15
C LEU A 293 46.37 -6.23 -0.45
N GLY A 294 45.73 -7.37 -0.76
CA GLY A 294 46.11 -8.69 -0.22
C GLY A 294 45.47 -9.05 1.12
N VAL A 295 44.48 -8.27 1.60
CA VAL A 295 43.74 -8.58 2.82
C VAL A 295 42.62 -9.57 2.52
N ASP A 296 42.61 -10.70 3.23
CA ASP A 296 41.51 -11.68 3.12
C ASP A 296 40.27 -11.15 3.85
N ILE A 297 39.22 -10.87 3.08
CA ILE A 297 37.94 -10.35 3.60
C ILE A 297 36.87 -11.38 3.28
N LYS A 298 36.24 -11.92 4.33
CA LYS A 298 35.10 -12.82 4.23
C LYS A 298 33.97 -12.16 3.44
N THR A 299 33.50 -12.83 2.38
CA THR A 299 32.26 -12.43 1.70
C THR A 299 31.08 -12.60 2.67
N PRO A 300 30.24 -11.57 2.87
CA PRO A 300 29.06 -11.71 3.73
C PRO A 300 28.14 -12.81 3.16
N ALA A 301 27.76 -13.73 4.04
CA ALA A 301 26.89 -14.86 3.74
C ALA A 301 25.42 -14.43 3.88
N ALA A 302 24.89 -13.69 2.91
CA ALA A 302 23.46 -13.59 2.68
C ALA A 302 23.14 -13.04 1.28
N SER A 303 22.28 -13.78 0.59
CA SER A 303 21.66 -13.41 -0.67
C SER A 303 20.72 -12.23 -0.43
N PHE A 304 21.14 -11.04 -0.85
CA PHE A 304 20.28 -9.86 -0.81
C PHE A 304 19.07 -9.93 -1.76
N THR A 305 18.91 -11.04 -2.50
CA THR A 305 17.90 -11.16 -3.56
C THR A 305 16.70 -12.03 -3.24
N ALA A 306 16.73 -12.77 -2.13
CA ALA A 306 15.76 -13.82 -1.85
C ALA A 306 14.46 -13.34 -1.20
N GLY A 307 14.36 -12.06 -0.77
CA GLY A 307 13.22 -11.55 0.01
C GLY A 307 13.06 -12.19 1.40
N LEU A 308 13.81 -13.27 1.69
CA LEU A 308 13.92 -13.94 2.96
C LEU A 308 14.86 -13.15 3.88
N VAL A 309 14.33 -12.76 5.04
CA VAL A 309 15.08 -12.10 6.10
C VAL A 309 15.99 -13.13 6.77
N GLY A 310 17.29 -12.85 6.83
CA GLY A 310 18.26 -13.59 7.63
C GLY A 310 19.02 -12.66 8.57
N ASP A 311 19.50 -13.20 9.69
CA ASP A 311 20.23 -12.46 10.73
C ASP A 311 21.71 -12.16 10.37
N SER A 312 22.12 -12.38 9.13
CA SER A 312 23.50 -12.17 8.70
C SER A 312 23.79 -10.67 8.47
N SER A 313 24.92 -10.19 9.00
CA SER A 313 25.41 -8.84 8.70
C SER A 313 25.63 -8.68 7.18
N PRO A 314 25.03 -7.65 6.55
CA PRO A 314 25.19 -7.39 5.12
C PRO A 314 26.53 -6.72 4.77
N PHE A 315 27.32 -6.33 5.77
CA PHE A 315 28.54 -5.54 5.57
C PHE A 315 29.79 -6.40 5.78
N SER A 316 30.78 -6.16 4.90
CA SER A 316 32.06 -6.88 4.91
C SER A 316 33.07 -6.18 5.81
N ILE A 317 32.99 -4.86 5.96
CA ILE A 317 33.97 -4.02 6.67
C ILE A 317 33.31 -2.99 7.57
N LEU A 318 32.29 -2.28 7.07
CA LEU A 318 31.59 -1.26 7.83
C LEU A 318 30.71 -1.89 8.92
N PRO A 319 30.54 -1.23 10.07
CA PRO A 319 29.69 -1.75 11.14
C PRO A 319 28.24 -1.82 10.68
N GLN A 320 27.51 -2.80 11.23
CA GLN A 320 26.08 -2.92 10.97
C GLN A 320 25.34 -1.68 11.49
N ALA A 321 24.68 -0.96 10.59
CA ALA A 321 23.76 0.11 10.96
C ALA A 321 22.56 -0.50 11.69
N ILE A 322 22.54 -0.39 13.02
CA ILE A 322 21.40 -0.76 13.87
C ILE A 322 20.58 0.52 14.12
N PHE A 323 19.27 0.37 14.23
CA PHE A 323 18.31 1.47 14.49
C PHE A 323 18.74 2.39 15.65
N ILE A 324 19.33 1.83 16.72
CA ILE A 324 19.83 2.57 17.89
C ILE A 324 20.95 3.55 17.50
N PHE A 325 21.88 3.18 16.61
CA PHE A 325 22.95 4.08 16.15
C PHE A 325 22.42 5.29 15.36
N CYS A 326 21.29 5.15 14.67
CA CYS A 326 20.70 6.26 13.91
C CYS A 326 20.05 7.30 14.81
N ILE A 327 19.49 6.89 15.96
CA ILE A 327 18.91 7.83 16.93
C ILE A 327 20.02 8.67 17.56
N PHE A 328 21.16 8.06 17.91
CA PHE A 328 22.32 8.78 18.46
C PHE A 328 22.93 9.79 17.48
N LEU A 329 22.99 9.45 16.18
CA LEU A 329 23.50 10.36 15.14
C LEU A 329 22.56 11.53 14.80
N LEU A 330 21.27 11.45 15.15
CA LEU A 330 20.28 12.51 14.96
C LEU A 330 20.06 13.37 16.21
N SER A 331 20.65 12.98 17.34
CA SER A 331 20.59 13.71 18.61
C SER A 331 21.79 14.62 18.88
N GLU A 332 22.76 14.66 17.95
CA GLU A 332 23.79 15.70 17.85
C GLU A 332 23.47 16.61 16.66
#